data_AF-A0A814CHA5-F1
#
_entry.id   AF-A0A814CHA5-F1
#
_cell.length_a   1.000
_cell.length_b   1.000
_cell.length_c   1.000
_cell.angle_alpha   90.00
_cell.angle_beta   90.00
_cell.angle_gamma   90.00
#
_symmetry.space_group_name_H-M   'P 1'
#
loop_
_entity.id
_entity.type
_entity.pdbx_description
1 polymer ?
#
loop_
_entity_poly.entity_id
_entity_poly.type
_entity_poly.pdbx_seq_one_letter_code
_entity_poly.pdbx_strand_id
1 'polypeptide(L)'
;MSDIRHFQHTLHYFPSVENDASRITWAHAVNSREKLEEALKSSLLFIEADILMGSSPIGPIMAHPPHTTSDLTFSDFLQAVKSTSKGLKLDFKDINALQPCLDELEANKDSINGPIILNADIVRANSQCVQPIDAQRFLNACLSFSFRVIPILMVSFSLGWTTIYDKTTTSYTWSSVINMYRTITKDDNYSLFNFEITFPVRLSLALNSFDQLHWLATVTKSGLTFWSPANEVENTSENIHNLCKFREHFNRSLIYYDLPPPFDQLINENFSKRNEQEDEEENFPSMKDNWHTTVGQEDNVLVADFSAVLLKSNVFLRTKQTFDSTLACTWSGIIEFLSDASSQSQAVLCYLAETEHTSKAGMTITISRTGSIEVAYENSQGSSQVDENLVFPSYAYAFRIKDSISTVHIEISSLYLENYSSSTEPLPSTPTSVQLTVFLDTDRRRRHPTSTDENKHFHAAVMGQNIEPNPSNANIPTGGIVFSRLRLTQETLSRAEL
;
A
#
# COMPACT_ATOMS: atom_id res chain seq x y z
N MET A 1 3.94 -7.18 34.11
CA MET A 1 4.80 -8.23 33.52
C MET A 1 5.48 -7.60 32.32
N SER A 2 6.76 -7.32 32.46
CA SER A 2 7.62 -6.61 31.51
C SER A 2 7.95 -7.46 30.28
N ASP A 3 7.94 -6.80 29.12
CA ASP A 3 8.66 -7.05 27.87
C ASP A 3 9.34 -8.42 27.64
N ILE A 4 8.78 -9.19 26.69
CA ILE A 4 9.51 -10.16 25.86
C ILE A 4 9.06 -9.95 24.39
N ARG A 5 9.27 -8.74 23.87
CA ARG A 5 9.17 -8.43 22.43
C ARG A 5 10.39 -7.65 21.94
N HIS A 6 11.57 -7.91 22.52
CA HIS A 6 12.81 -7.66 21.81
C HIS A 6 12.85 -8.68 20.65
N PHE A 7 12.17 -8.35 19.55
CA PHE A 7 12.41 -9.02 18.29
C PHE A 7 13.90 -8.88 18.03
N GLN A 8 14.55 -10.02 18.15
CA GLN A 8 15.89 -10.25 17.65
C GLN A 8 15.84 -9.81 16.17
N HIS A 9 16.45 -8.67 15.86
CA HIS A 9 16.42 -8.07 14.53
C HIS A 9 17.66 -8.52 13.76
N THR A 10 17.51 -8.82 12.47
CA THR A 10 18.62 -9.18 11.56
C THR A 10 19.81 -8.22 11.70
N LEU A 11 19.55 -6.92 11.86
CA LEU A 11 20.59 -5.90 11.95
C LEU A 11 21.48 -5.99 13.21
N HIS A 12 21.05 -6.71 14.26
CA HIS A 12 21.87 -6.88 15.47
C HIS A 12 23.18 -7.65 15.21
N TYR A 13 23.23 -8.45 14.14
CA TYR A 13 24.45 -9.13 13.72
C TYR A 13 25.46 -8.19 13.06
N PHE A 14 25.03 -6.98 12.67
CA PHE A 14 25.84 -6.02 11.94
C PHE A 14 25.82 -4.64 12.62
N PRO A 15 26.45 -4.47 13.80
CA PRO A 15 26.46 -3.19 14.50
C PRO A 15 26.97 -2.01 13.65
N SER A 16 27.84 -2.29 12.68
CA SER A 16 28.39 -1.32 11.73
C SER A 16 27.36 -0.69 10.80
N VAL A 17 26.14 -1.23 10.69
CA VAL A 17 25.07 -0.63 9.90
C VAL A 17 24.23 0.36 10.69
N GLU A 18 24.45 0.53 12.00
CA GLU A 18 23.78 1.52 12.85
C GLU A 18 22.24 1.47 12.74
N ASN A 19 21.69 0.25 12.72
CA ASN A 19 20.26 -0.01 12.61
C ASN A 19 19.62 0.55 11.31
N ASP A 20 20.42 0.68 10.26
CA ASP A 20 19.97 1.10 8.93
C ASP A 20 20.11 -0.04 7.92
N ALA A 21 18.98 -0.63 7.53
CA ALA A 21 18.94 -1.75 6.60
C ALA A 21 19.46 -1.39 5.20
N SER A 22 19.49 -0.10 4.83
CA SER A 22 20.03 0.33 3.54
C SER A 22 21.55 0.15 3.41
N ARG A 23 22.26 0.02 4.54
CA ARG A 23 23.70 -0.24 4.59
C ARG A 23 24.05 -1.72 4.52
N ILE A 24 23.05 -2.60 4.50
CA ILE A 24 23.25 -4.03 4.24
C ILE A 24 23.61 -4.21 2.77
N THR A 25 24.71 -4.92 2.53
CA THR A 25 25.26 -5.18 1.20
C THR A 25 25.18 -6.66 0.86
N TRP A 26 24.94 -6.96 -0.41
CA TRP A 26 24.51 -8.28 -0.88
C TRP A 26 25.48 -8.82 -1.91
N ALA A 27 25.93 -10.06 -1.73
CA ALA A 27 26.43 -10.88 -2.82
C ALA A 27 25.22 -11.59 -3.46
N HIS A 28 24.85 -11.17 -4.66
CA HIS A 28 23.64 -11.62 -5.34
C HIS A 28 23.86 -12.87 -6.21
N ALA A 29 22.90 -13.81 -6.17
CA ALA A 29 22.85 -15.03 -6.97
C ALA A 29 24.16 -15.85 -6.91
N VAL A 30 24.61 -16.17 -5.69
CA VAL A 30 25.84 -16.92 -5.39
C VAL A 30 25.64 -18.42 -5.61
N ASN A 31 25.43 -18.77 -6.88
CA ASN A 31 24.99 -20.10 -7.32
C ASN A 31 26.13 -20.97 -7.88
N SER A 32 27.39 -20.66 -7.60
CA SER A 32 28.56 -21.42 -8.07
C SER A 32 29.72 -21.32 -7.08
N ARG A 33 30.66 -22.26 -7.13
CA ARG A 33 31.84 -22.23 -6.26
C ARG A 33 32.68 -20.97 -6.44
N GLU A 34 32.86 -20.52 -7.69
CA GLU A 34 33.60 -19.30 -8.01
C GLU A 34 32.98 -18.07 -7.32
N LYS A 35 31.68 -17.84 -7.51
CA LYS A 35 30.97 -16.74 -6.85
C LYS A 35 31.00 -16.86 -5.33
N LEU A 36 30.92 -18.07 -4.79
CA LEU A 36 30.99 -18.30 -3.35
C LEU A 36 32.37 -17.88 -2.80
N GLU A 37 33.45 -18.26 -3.47
CA GLU A 37 34.79 -17.84 -3.08
C GLU A 37 34.97 -16.32 -3.13
N GLU A 38 34.41 -15.65 -4.15
CA GLU A 38 34.41 -14.18 -4.25
C GLU A 38 33.62 -13.55 -3.10
N ALA A 39 32.41 -14.04 -2.84
CA ALA A 39 31.55 -13.56 -1.78
C ALA A 39 32.20 -13.71 -0.39
N LEU A 40 32.90 -14.83 -0.15
CA LEU A 40 33.64 -15.11 1.09
C LEU A 40 34.82 -14.15 1.31
N LYS A 41 35.51 -13.74 0.24
CA LYS A 41 36.64 -12.79 0.29
C LYS A 41 36.19 -11.33 0.37
N SER A 42 34.94 -11.04 0.00
CA SER A 42 34.39 -9.69 0.00
C SER A 42 33.97 -9.19 1.39
N SER A 43 33.82 -7.87 1.51
CA SER A 43 33.23 -7.19 2.68
C SER A 43 31.70 -7.18 2.67
N LEU A 44 31.05 -7.84 1.70
CA LEU A 44 29.59 -7.89 1.62
C LEU A 44 29.03 -8.64 2.83
N LEU A 45 27.91 -8.14 3.38
CA LEU A 45 27.36 -8.62 4.65
C LEU A 45 26.46 -9.83 4.47
N PHE A 46 25.71 -9.91 3.37
CA PHE A 46 24.83 -11.01 3.03
C PHE A 46 25.28 -11.78 1.80
N ILE A 47 25.02 -13.08 1.82
CA ILE A 47 25.08 -13.96 0.65
C ILE A 47 23.65 -14.38 0.33
N GLU A 48 23.18 -13.98 -0.84
CA GLU A 48 21.92 -14.44 -1.42
C GLU A 48 22.24 -15.55 -2.44
N ALA A 49 21.51 -16.65 -2.35
CA ALA A 49 21.69 -17.76 -3.26
C ALA A 49 20.39 -18.56 -3.46
N ASP A 50 20.18 -18.99 -4.70
CA ASP A 50 19.02 -19.71 -5.17
C ASP A 50 19.17 -21.21 -4.95
N ILE A 51 18.08 -21.89 -4.59
CA ILE A 51 18.10 -23.31 -4.26
C ILE A 51 17.08 -24.07 -5.11
N LEU A 52 17.55 -25.12 -5.77
CA LEU A 52 16.75 -26.09 -6.50
C LEU A 52 17.06 -27.52 -6.04
N MET A 53 16.13 -28.46 -6.28
CA MET A 53 16.44 -29.88 -6.12
C MET A 53 17.26 -30.35 -7.31
N GLY A 54 18.49 -30.78 -7.06
CA GLY A 54 19.33 -31.44 -8.05
C GLY A 54 18.88 -32.87 -8.36
N SER A 55 19.56 -33.51 -9.30
CA SER A 55 19.29 -34.92 -9.62
C SER A 55 19.68 -35.83 -8.46
N SER A 56 18.89 -36.86 -8.15
CA SER A 56 19.30 -37.89 -7.20
C SER A 56 20.59 -38.59 -7.69
N PRO A 57 21.60 -38.82 -6.83
CA PRO A 57 21.61 -38.66 -5.37
C PRO A 57 22.22 -37.32 -4.86
N ILE A 58 22.40 -36.32 -5.73
CA ILE A 58 23.10 -35.06 -5.41
C ILE A 58 22.34 -34.25 -4.34
N GLY A 59 21.01 -34.25 -4.37
CA GLY A 59 20.19 -33.46 -3.44
C GLY A 59 20.15 -31.97 -3.82
N PRO A 60 19.88 -31.06 -2.86
CA PRO A 60 19.78 -29.63 -3.13
C PRO A 60 21.07 -29.00 -3.65
N ILE A 61 20.93 -28.10 -4.61
CA ILE A 61 22.04 -27.39 -5.27
C ILE A 61 21.77 -25.89 -5.33
N MET A 62 22.84 -25.09 -5.37
CA MET A 62 22.72 -23.63 -5.51
C MET A 62 22.54 -23.29 -7.00
N ALA A 63 21.33 -22.97 -7.44
CA ALA A 63 21.00 -22.76 -8.86
C ALA A 63 19.69 -21.97 -9.04
N HIS A 64 19.62 -21.16 -10.10
CA HIS A 64 18.42 -20.43 -10.52
C HIS A 64 17.95 -20.92 -11.91
N PRO A 65 16.64 -21.13 -12.16
CA PRO A 65 16.13 -21.47 -13.48
C PRO A 65 16.55 -20.45 -14.57
N PRO A 66 16.87 -20.87 -15.80
CA PRO A 66 16.69 -22.21 -16.35
C PRO A 66 17.83 -23.19 -16.01
N HIS A 67 18.84 -22.78 -15.24
CA HIS A 67 19.90 -23.70 -14.82
C HIS A 67 19.36 -24.67 -13.76
N THR A 68 19.46 -25.97 -14.04
CA THR A 68 19.02 -27.07 -13.16
C THR A 68 20.19 -27.93 -12.66
N THR A 69 21.42 -27.46 -12.90
CA THR A 69 22.66 -28.08 -12.45
C THR A 69 23.58 -27.00 -11.90
N SER A 70 24.41 -27.36 -10.92
CA SER A 70 25.41 -26.46 -10.33
C SER A 70 26.63 -27.28 -9.91
N ASP A 71 27.80 -26.63 -9.86
CA ASP A 71 29.01 -27.19 -9.28
C ASP A 71 29.03 -27.10 -7.75
N LEU A 72 28.02 -26.45 -7.16
CA LEU A 72 27.90 -26.16 -5.74
C LEU A 72 26.62 -26.78 -5.16
N THR A 73 26.79 -27.78 -4.30
CA THR A 73 25.69 -28.35 -3.51
C THR A 73 25.33 -27.44 -2.34
N PHE A 74 24.11 -27.55 -1.80
CA PHE A 74 23.73 -26.82 -0.59
C PHE A 74 24.63 -27.20 0.59
N SER A 75 25.02 -28.47 0.69
CA SER A 75 25.89 -28.93 1.78
C SER A 75 27.28 -28.31 1.71
N ASP A 76 27.89 -28.29 0.52
CA ASP A 76 29.19 -27.64 0.31
C ASP A 76 29.11 -26.13 0.58
N PHE A 77 28.01 -25.49 0.15
CA PHE A 77 27.75 -24.08 0.44
C PHE A 77 27.68 -23.85 1.95
N LEU A 78 26.86 -24.62 2.68
CA LEU A 78 26.66 -24.46 4.12
C LEU A 78 27.96 -24.68 4.89
N GLN A 79 28.76 -25.69 4.51
CA GLN A 79 30.06 -25.94 5.13
C GLN A 79 31.01 -24.75 4.98
N ALA A 80 30.99 -24.08 3.84
CA ALA A 80 31.83 -22.92 3.59
C ALA A 80 31.38 -21.66 4.35
N VAL A 81 30.07 -21.48 4.55
CA VAL A 81 29.52 -20.23 5.13
C VAL A 81 29.22 -20.30 6.63
N LYS A 82 28.97 -21.49 7.21
CA LYS A 82 28.45 -21.61 8.59
C LYS A 82 29.29 -20.88 9.63
N SER A 83 30.62 -21.02 9.56
CA SER A 83 31.53 -20.39 10.53
C SER A 83 31.81 -18.91 10.25
N THR A 84 31.26 -18.34 9.17
CA THR A 84 31.37 -16.91 8.86
C THR A 84 30.30 -16.11 9.60
N SER A 85 30.50 -14.80 9.75
CA SER A 85 29.49 -13.89 10.28
C SER A 85 28.54 -13.32 9.20
N LYS A 86 28.56 -13.87 7.98
CA LYS A 86 27.73 -13.38 6.89
C LYS A 86 26.28 -13.81 7.09
N GLY A 87 25.34 -12.93 6.77
CA GLY A 87 23.93 -13.29 6.69
C GLY A 87 23.66 -14.15 5.45
N LEU A 88 22.70 -15.06 5.55
CA LEU A 88 22.34 -15.96 4.47
C LEU A 88 20.90 -15.68 4.05
N LYS A 89 20.67 -15.34 2.78
CA LYS A 89 19.33 -15.28 2.19
C LYS A 89 19.17 -16.46 1.23
N LEU A 90 18.38 -17.44 1.64
CA LEU A 90 18.22 -18.71 0.93
C LEU A 90 16.92 -18.65 0.10
N ASP A 91 17.07 -18.49 -1.22
CA ASP A 91 15.95 -18.32 -2.14
C ASP A 91 15.50 -19.65 -2.74
N PHE A 92 14.44 -20.23 -2.18
CA PHE A 92 13.90 -21.51 -2.63
C PHE A 92 13.11 -21.36 -3.93
N LYS A 93 13.67 -21.93 -5.00
CA LYS A 93 13.03 -22.02 -6.32
C LYS A 93 12.33 -23.36 -6.56
N ASP A 94 12.55 -24.35 -5.70
CA ASP A 94 11.86 -25.65 -5.69
C ASP A 94 11.49 -26.09 -4.27
N ILE A 95 10.20 -26.36 -4.05
CA ILE A 95 9.66 -26.81 -2.76
C ILE A 95 10.24 -28.17 -2.32
N ASN A 96 10.72 -29.00 -3.25
CA ASN A 96 11.30 -30.30 -2.93
C ASN A 96 12.67 -30.17 -2.25
N ALA A 97 13.39 -29.07 -2.48
CA ALA A 97 14.66 -28.79 -1.81
C ALA A 97 14.50 -28.25 -0.38
N LEU A 98 13.30 -27.79 -0.02
CA LEU A 98 13.06 -27.13 1.26
C LEU A 98 13.40 -28.02 2.46
N GLN A 99 12.75 -29.17 2.59
CA GLN A 99 12.92 -30.00 3.78
C GLN A 99 14.36 -30.49 3.96
N PRO A 100 15.06 -31.02 2.92
CA PRO A 100 16.46 -31.42 3.08
C PRO A 100 17.39 -30.27 3.51
N CYS A 101 17.19 -29.05 2.99
CA CYS A 101 17.98 -27.89 3.42
C CYS A 101 17.70 -27.51 4.87
N LEU A 102 16.42 -27.50 5.29
CA LEU A 102 16.06 -27.18 6.68
C LEU A 102 16.64 -28.20 7.67
N ASP A 103 16.63 -29.49 7.32
CA ASP A 103 17.22 -30.55 8.15
C ASP A 103 18.73 -30.34 8.32
N GLU A 104 19.44 -29.95 7.25
CA GLU A 104 20.88 -29.70 7.30
C GLU A 104 21.23 -28.42 8.07
N LEU A 105 20.43 -27.36 7.95
CA LEU A 105 20.53 -26.15 8.78
C LEU A 105 20.34 -26.48 10.25
N GLU A 106 19.33 -27.29 10.59
CA GLU A 106 19.04 -27.70 11.97
C GLU A 106 20.19 -28.53 12.56
N ALA A 107 20.77 -29.43 11.77
CA ALA A 107 21.93 -30.23 12.17
C ALA A 107 23.20 -29.40 12.40
N ASN A 108 23.34 -28.24 11.74
CA ASN A 108 24.49 -27.35 11.85
C ASN A 108 24.21 -26.08 12.67
N LYS A 109 23.05 -25.98 13.35
CA LYS A 109 22.57 -24.73 13.96
C LYS A 109 23.57 -24.09 14.94
N ASP A 110 24.31 -24.91 15.70
CA ASP A 110 25.27 -24.40 16.69
C ASP A 110 26.56 -23.87 16.05
N SER A 111 26.77 -24.12 14.75
CA SER A 111 27.94 -23.67 13.99
C SER A 111 27.67 -22.47 13.10
N ILE A 112 26.42 -22.04 12.95
CA ILE A 112 26.02 -20.92 12.07
C ILE A 112 26.05 -19.63 12.88
N ASN A 113 26.93 -18.70 12.51
CA ASN A 113 27.18 -17.47 13.27
C ASN A 113 26.43 -16.22 12.76
N GLY A 114 25.71 -16.33 11.64
CA GLY A 114 24.98 -15.22 11.01
C GLY A 114 23.46 -15.43 10.98
N PRO A 115 22.69 -14.39 10.63
CA PRO A 115 21.24 -14.50 10.50
C PRO A 115 20.85 -15.21 9.21
N ILE A 116 19.71 -15.90 9.22
CA ILE A 116 19.15 -16.61 8.06
C ILE A 116 17.84 -15.95 7.64
N ILE A 117 17.70 -15.63 6.37
CA ILE A 117 16.47 -15.20 5.72
C ILE A 117 16.01 -16.34 4.81
N LEU A 118 14.85 -16.92 5.11
CA LEU A 118 14.21 -17.94 4.28
C LEU A 118 13.34 -17.23 3.24
N ASN A 119 13.72 -17.32 1.96
CA ASN A 119 13.07 -16.62 0.86
C ASN A 119 12.33 -17.58 -0.07
N ALA A 120 11.13 -17.20 -0.51
CA ALA A 120 10.44 -17.86 -1.62
C ALA A 120 9.37 -16.96 -2.24
N ASP A 121 9.16 -17.12 -3.54
CA ASP A 121 8.04 -16.50 -4.25
C ASP A 121 6.78 -17.37 -4.08
N ILE A 122 5.93 -17.02 -3.11
CA ILE A 122 4.78 -17.84 -2.68
C ILE A 122 3.43 -17.35 -3.22
N VAL A 123 3.39 -16.15 -3.81
CA VAL A 123 2.18 -15.58 -4.41
C VAL A 123 2.45 -15.17 -5.85
N ARG A 124 1.43 -15.19 -6.71
CA ARG A 124 1.53 -14.68 -8.07
C ARG A 124 1.27 -13.17 -8.08
N ALA A 125 2.16 -12.38 -8.69
CA ALA A 125 1.87 -10.99 -9.03
C ALA A 125 1.30 -10.91 -10.45
N ASN A 126 2.19 -10.82 -11.45
CA ASN A 126 1.83 -10.64 -12.85
C ASN A 126 2.33 -11.76 -13.77
N SER A 127 3.24 -12.62 -13.31
CA SER A 127 3.77 -13.72 -14.12
C SER A 127 2.72 -14.77 -14.36
N GLN A 128 2.36 -15.09 -15.62
CA GLN A 128 1.51 -16.24 -15.95
C GLN A 128 2.29 -17.55 -16.19
N CYS A 129 3.61 -17.48 -16.32
CA CYS A 129 4.44 -18.62 -16.71
C CYS A 129 5.25 -19.23 -15.55
N VAL A 130 5.49 -18.46 -14.49
CA VAL A 130 6.25 -18.93 -13.32
C VAL A 130 5.27 -19.35 -12.23
N GLN A 131 5.32 -20.61 -11.81
CA GLN A 131 4.48 -21.11 -10.72
C GLN A 131 5.08 -20.69 -9.38
N PRO A 132 4.29 -20.10 -8.46
CA PRO A 132 4.76 -19.83 -7.11
C PRO A 132 5.06 -21.13 -6.37
N ILE A 133 5.96 -21.05 -5.40
CA ILE A 133 6.15 -22.08 -4.39
C ILE A 133 4.84 -22.24 -3.60
N ASP A 134 4.49 -23.49 -3.27
CA ASP A 134 3.32 -23.77 -2.43
C ASP A 134 3.46 -23.06 -1.07
N ALA A 135 2.67 -22.01 -0.88
CA ALA A 135 2.76 -21.14 0.28
C ALA A 135 2.55 -21.89 1.60
N GLN A 136 1.57 -22.80 1.66
CA GLN A 136 1.25 -23.49 2.91
C GLN A 136 2.35 -24.47 3.28
N ARG A 137 2.87 -25.24 2.30
CA ARG A 137 3.99 -26.14 2.53
C ARG A 137 5.23 -25.39 2.96
N PHE A 138 5.54 -24.27 2.30
CA PHE A 138 6.69 -23.44 2.62
C PHE A 138 6.60 -22.87 4.04
N LEU A 139 5.50 -22.18 4.36
CA LEU A 139 5.30 -21.54 5.66
C LEU A 139 5.29 -22.57 6.79
N ASN A 140 4.57 -23.69 6.64
CA ASN A 140 4.52 -24.74 7.67
C ASN A 140 5.90 -25.32 7.99
N ALA A 141 6.69 -25.64 6.96
CA ALA A 141 8.02 -26.21 7.13
C ALA A 141 8.98 -25.19 7.78
N CYS A 142 8.99 -23.95 7.28
CA CYS A 142 9.85 -22.89 7.77
C CYS A 142 9.51 -22.48 9.21
N LEU A 143 8.22 -22.33 9.55
CA LEU A 143 7.78 -22.04 10.91
C LEU A 143 8.16 -23.17 11.87
N SER A 144 7.88 -24.43 11.48
CA SER A 144 8.25 -25.60 12.29
C SER A 144 9.75 -25.66 12.55
N PHE A 145 10.58 -25.40 11.53
CA PHE A 145 12.03 -25.30 11.67
C PHE A 145 12.43 -24.14 12.61
N SER A 146 11.88 -22.96 12.38
CA SER A 146 12.23 -21.74 13.13
C SER A 146 11.95 -21.90 14.63
N PHE A 147 10.83 -22.52 15.00
CA PHE A 147 10.51 -22.82 16.40
C PHE A 147 11.46 -23.85 17.05
N ARG A 148 12.08 -24.75 16.28
CA ARG A 148 13.06 -25.73 16.81
C ARG A 148 14.46 -25.16 16.99
N VAL A 149 14.83 -24.16 16.19
CA VAL A 149 16.17 -23.56 16.25
C VAL A 149 16.25 -22.32 17.13
N ILE A 150 15.12 -21.66 17.45
CA ILE A 150 15.11 -20.58 18.45
C ILE A 150 15.45 -21.14 19.85
N PRO A 151 16.25 -20.41 20.66
CA PRO A 151 16.84 -19.09 20.41
C PRO A 151 18.27 -19.13 19.83
N ILE A 152 18.72 -20.27 19.31
CA ILE A 152 20.10 -20.47 18.83
C ILE A 152 20.33 -19.72 17.51
N LEU A 153 19.37 -19.80 16.59
CA LEU A 153 19.44 -19.14 15.29
C LEU A 153 18.39 -18.05 15.14
N MET A 154 18.85 -16.93 14.58
CA MET A 154 18.00 -15.87 14.04
C MET A 154 17.46 -16.28 12.68
N VAL A 155 16.13 -16.35 12.57
CA VAL A 155 15.44 -16.66 11.32
C VAL A 155 14.42 -15.59 10.99
N SER A 156 14.47 -15.11 9.76
CA SER A 156 13.54 -14.14 9.18
C SER A 156 12.94 -14.69 7.88
N PHE A 157 11.82 -14.12 7.44
CA PHE A 157 11.06 -14.58 6.29
C PHE A 157 11.06 -13.51 5.20
N SER A 158 11.40 -13.91 3.97
CA SER A 158 11.32 -13.04 2.79
C SER A 158 10.31 -13.62 1.81
N LEU A 159 9.10 -13.06 1.78
CA LEU A 159 7.93 -13.67 1.12
C LEU A 159 7.59 -12.94 -0.17
N GLY A 160 7.95 -13.52 -1.31
CA GLY A 160 7.94 -12.84 -2.60
C GLY A 160 6.74 -13.15 -3.50
N TRP A 161 6.76 -12.50 -4.66
CA TRP A 161 5.83 -12.76 -5.74
C TRP A 161 6.55 -13.28 -6.97
N THR A 162 5.93 -14.24 -7.66
CA THR A 162 6.36 -14.54 -9.02
C THR A 162 6.02 -13.36 -9.93
N THR A 163 7.07 -12.71 -10.43
CA THR A 163 7.01 -11.51 -11.25
C THR A 163 7.61 -11.77 -12.62
N ILE A 164 7.05 -11.13 -13.65
CA ILE A 164 7.74 -10.94 -14.92
C ILE A 164 7.95 -9.45 -15.13
N TYR A 165 9.08 -9.08 -15.72
CA TYR A 165 9.20 -7.76 -16.31
C TYR A 165 8.68 -7.85 -17.74
N ASP A 166 7.49 -7.29 -17.95
CA ASP A 166 7.03 -6.90 -19.27
C ASP A 166 6.77 -5.40 -19.25
N LYS A 167 6.99 -4.72 -20.38
CA LYS A 167 6.79 -3.26 -20.48
C LYS A 167 5.33 -2.82 -20.27
N THR A 168 4.41 -3.77 -20.08
CA THR A 168 2.97 -3.55 -19.95
C THR A 168 2.51 -3.55 -18.49
N THR A 169 3.19 -4.28 -17.61
CA THR A 169 2.89 -4.33 -16.18
C THR A 169 3.84 -3.41 -15.45
N THR A 170 3.32 -2.32 -14.91
CA THR A 170 4.14 -1.26 -14.32
C THR A 170 4.07 -1.23 -12.80
N SER A 171 3.23 -2.06 -12.16
CA SER A 171 2.99 -1.98 -10.71
C SER A 171 2.58 -3.32 -10.06
N TYR A 172 2.84 -3.44 -8.75
CA TYR A 172 2.08 -4.33 -7.88
C TYR A 172 0.65 -3.78 -7.71
N THR A 173 -0.34 -4.58 -8.08
CA THR A 173 -1.75 -4.19 -7.94
C THR A 173 -2.25 -4.42 -6.52
N TRP A 174 -3.35 -3.75 -6.14
CA TRP A 174 -4.05 -4.04 -4.88
C TRP A 174 -4.39 -5.52 -4.73
N SER A 175 -4.90 -6.15 -5.80
CA SER A 175 -5.16 -7.59 -5.80
C SER A 175 -3.90 -8.42 -5.48
N SER A 176 -2.74 -8.02 -6.00
CA SER A 176 -1.47 -8.72 -5.75
C SER A 176 -1.03 -8.64 -4.28
N VAL A 177 -1.10 -7.45 -3.67
CA VAL A 177 -0.71 -7.29 -2.25
C VAL A 177 -1.75 -7.86 -1.28
N ILE A 178 -3.04 -7.81 -1.63
CA ILE A 178 -4.12 -8.44 -0.85
C ILE A 178 -3.98 -9.97 -0.86
N ASN A 179 -3.64 -10.55 -2.00
CA ASN A 179 -3.39 -11.99 -2.09
C ASN A 179 -2.19 -12.41 -1.24
N MET A 180 -1.15 -11.57 -1.14
CA MET A 180 -0.06 -11.78 -0.19
C MET A 180 -0.56 -11.74 1.24
N TYR A 181 -1.23 -10.65 1.63
CA TYR A 181 -1.80 -10.49 2.97
C TYR A 181 -2.65 -11.71 3.37
N ARG A 182 -3.63 -12.08 2.54
CA ARG A 182 -4.52 -13.23 2.78
C ARG A 182 -3.76 -14.55 2.89
N THR A 183 -2.72 -14.75 2.08
CA THR A 183 -1.90 -15.96 2.13
C THR A 183 -1.20 -16.09 3.49
N ILE A 184 -0.63 -15.00 3.99
CA ILE A 184 0.18 -15.03 5.23
C ILE A 184 -0.64 -14.86 6.51
N THR A 185 -1.89 -14.40 6.43
CA THR A 185 -2.82 -14.30 7.57
C THR A 185 -3.82 -15.45 7.66
N LYS A 186 -3.73 -16.44 6.76
CA LYS A 186 -4.68 -17.55 6.73
C LYS A 186 -4.48 -18.49 7.93
N ASP A 187 -5.59 -18.81 8.60
CA ASP A 187 -5.77 -19.85 9.62
C ASP A 187 -4.59 -19.98 10.62
N ASP A 188 -3.62 -20.85 10.32
CA ASP A 188 -2.51 -21.24 11.20
C ASP A 188 -1.24 -20.37 11.04
N ASN A 189 -1.23 -19.45 10.07
CA ASN A 189 -0.04 -18.66 9.72
C ASN A 189 0.19 -17.45 10.63
N TYR A 190 -0.71 -17.12 11.57
CA TYR A 190 -0.51 -16.00 12.52
C TYR A 190 0.78 -16.10 13.34
N SER A 191 1.29 -17.31 13.54
CA SER A 191 2.56 -17.54 14.22
C SER A 191 3.77 -16.94 13.49
N LEU A 192 3.63 -16.64 12.18
CA LEU A 192 4.61 -15.93 11.35
C LEU A 192 4.94 -14.54 11.89
N PHE A 193 3.98 -13.84 12.48
CA PHE A 193 4.19 -12.48 13.03
C PHE A 193 5.02 -12.46 14.33
N ASN A 194 5.52 -13.61 14.77
CA ASN A 194 6.56 -13.71 15.81
C ASN A 194 7.99 -13.62 15.23
N PHE A 195 8.13 -13.51 13.90
CA PHE A 195 9.39 -13.41 13.20
C PHE A 195 9.50 -12.10 12.41
N GLU A 196 10.72 -11.70 12.08
CA GLU A 196 10.95 -10.59 11.14
C GLU A 196 10.51 -11.03 9.74
N ILE A 197 9.69 -10.21 9.08
CA ILE A 197 9.19 -10.44 7.73
C ILE A 197 9.67 -9.29 6.85
N THR A 198 10.13 -9.61 5.65
CA THR A 198 10.36 -8.66 4.56
C THR A 198 9.68 -9.14 3.29
N PHE A 199 9.21 -8.23 2.45
CA PHE A 199 8.69 -8.55 1.13
C PHE A 199 9.74 -8.19 0.07
N PRO A 200 10.30 -9.16 -0.68
CA PRO A 200 11.21 -8.88 -1.78
C PRO A 200 10.41 -8.30 -2.96
N VAL A 201 10.61 -7.01 -3.23
CA VAL A 201 9.88 -6.26 -4.25
C VAL A 201 10.78 -5.94 -5.44
N ARG A 202 10.31 -6.29 -6.64
CA ARG A 202 11.00 -5.96 -7.88
C ARG A 202 10.91 -4.46 -8.11
N LEU A 203 12.04 -3.79 -8.29
CA LEU A 203 12.13 -2.33 -8.36
C LEU A 203 11.23 -1.73 -9.45
N SER A 204 11.20 -2.33 -10.65
CA SER A 204 10.39 -1.85 -11.77
C SER A 204 8.90 -1.74 -11.46
N LEU A 205 8.37 -2.64 -10.61
CA LEU A 205 6.98 -2.60 -10.17
C LEU A 205 6.82 -1.68 -8.96
N ALA A 206 7.75 -1.73 -8.02
CA ALA A 206 7.66 -0.99 -6.75
C ALA A 206 7.60 0.53 -6.95
N LEU A 207 8.28 1.06 -7.98
CA LEU A 207 8.30 2.49 -8.28
C LEU A 207 6.90 3.09 -8.53
N ASN A 208 5.94 2.28 -8.96
CA ASN A 208 4.54 2.69 -9.16
C ASN A 208 3.59 1.99 -8.17
N SER A 209 4.08 1.57 -7.00
CA SER A 209 3.29 0.77 -6.04
C SER A 209 3.47 1.18 -4.58
N PHE A 210 3.80 2.45 -4.35
CA PHE A 210 4.05 2.96 -3.02
C PHE A 210 2.88 2.66 -2.07
N ASP A 211 1.65 3.02 -2.44
CA ASP A 211 0.48 2.85 -1.56
C ASP A 211 0.18 1.38 -1.26
N GLN A 212 0.26 0.50 -2.26
CA GLN A 212 0.00 -0.93 -2.12
C GLN A 212 1.02 -1.59 -1.18
N LEU A 213 2.30 -1.28 -1.39
CA LEU A 213 3.39 -1.86 -0.60
C LEU A 213 3.45 -1.26 0.81
N HIS A 214 3.19 0.05 0.93
CA HIS A 214 3.09 0.73 2.22
C HIS A 214 1.96 0.17 3.06
N TRP A 215 0.77 -0.01 2.47
CA TRP A 215 -0.35 -0.66 3.15
C TRP A 215 0.04 -2.05 3.66
N LEU A 216 0.57 -2.91 2.77
CA LEU A 216 0.91 -4.29 3.11
C LEU A 216 1.94 -4.35 4.25
N ALA A 217 3.05 -3.62 4.13
CA ALA A 217 4.09 -3.58 5.15
C ALA A 217 3.56 -3.06 6.48
N THR A 218 2.68 -2.07 6.44
CA THR A 218 2.10 -1.47 7.63
C THR A 218 1.17 -2.42 8.38
N VAL A 219 0.22 -3.06 7.68
CA VAL A 219 -0.74 -3.98 8.34
C VAL A 219 -0.08 -5.25 8.84
N THR A 220 1.05 -5.64 8.24
CA THR A 220 1.82 -6.83 8.63
C THR A 220 2.99 -6.54 9.57
N LYS A 221 3.31 -5.25 9.79
CA LYS A 221 4.51 -4.78 10.53
C LYS A 221 5.81 -5.35 9.95
N SER A 222 5.90 -5.39 8.63
CA SER A 222 7.01 -5.99 7.88
C SER A 222 7.86 -4.93 7.18
N GLY A 223 9.02 -5.36 6.70
CA GLY A 223 9.90 -4.59 5.83
C GLY A 223 9.74 -4.87 4.34
N LEU A 224 10.57 -4.19 3.54
CA LEU A 224 10.69 -4.41 2.11
C LEU A 224 12.16 -4.66 1.75
N THR A 225 12.40 -5.54 0.78
CA THR A 225 13.72 -5.76 0.17
C THR A 225 13.63 -5.48 -1.31
N PHE A 226 14.15 -4.34 -1.75
CA PHE A 226 14.15 -3.97 -3.16
C PHE A 226 15.18 -4.80 -3.91
N TRP A 227 14.78 -5.39 -5.03
CA TRP A 227 15.67 -6.12 -5.93
C TRP A 227 15.40 -5.78 -7.39
N SER A 228 16.40 -5.93 -8.25
CA SER A 228 16.23 -5.70 -9.70
C SER A 228 17.26 -6.46 -10.51
N PRO A 229 16.87 -7.09 -11.63
CA PRO A 229 17.84 -7.52 -12.64
C PRO A 229 18.63 -6.34 -13.17
N ALA A 230 19.89 -6.58 -13.57
CA ALA A 230 20.72 -5.56 -14.19
C ALA A 230 20.04 -4.97 -15.43
N ASN A 231 20.05 -3.64 -15.54
CA ASN A 231 19.49 -2.86 -16.66
C ASN A 231 17.96 -2.93 -16.83
N GLU A 232 17.21 -3.43 -15.85
CA GLU A 232 15.74 -3.45 -15.93
C GLU A 232 15.13 -2.06 -15.71
N VAL A 233 15.71 -1.28 -14.81
CA VAL A 233 15.21 0.06 -14.44
C VAL A 233 16.25 1.10 -14.83
N GLU A 234 15.81 2.14 -15.53
CA GLU A 234 16.66 3.27 -15.88
C GLU A 234 16.93 4.15 -14.66
N ASN A 235 18.16 4.66 -14.57
CA ASN A 235 18.54 5.62 -13.55
C ASN A 235 18.08 7.04 -13.92
N THR A 236 16.79 7.31 -13.75
CA THR A 236 16.21 8.66 -13.94
C THR A 236 16.01 9.35 -12.59
N SER A 237 16.01 10.68 -12.57
CA SER A 237 15.71 11.45 -11.35
C SER A 237 14.34 11.12 -10.77
N GLU A 238 13.36 10.81 -11.62
CA GLU A 238 12.03 10.38 -11.22
C GLU A 238 12.04 9.03 -10.50
N ASN A 239 12.76 8.04 -11.03
CA ASN A 239 12.88 6.72 -10.39
C ASN A 239 13.61 6.80 -9.05
N ILE A 240 14.67 7.61 -8.96
CA ILE A 240 15.36 7.86 -7.68
C ILE A 240 14.39 8.51 -6.69
N HIS A 241 13.67 9.55 -7.10
CA HIS A 241 12.70 10.24 -6.24
C HIS A 241 11.61 9.28 -5.73
N ASN A 242 11.04 8.45 -6.60
CA ASN A 242 10.05 7.45 -6.20
C ASN A 242 10.62 6.39 -5.26
N LEU A 243 11.89 6.00 -5.40
CA LEU A 243 12.57 5.10 -4.46
C LEU A 243 12.81 5.77 -3.09
N CYS A 244 13.17 7.05 -3.08
CA CYS A 244 13.35 7.85 -1.86
C CYS A 244 12.07 7.96 -1.03
N LYS A 245 10.88 8.00 -1.64
CA LYS A 245 9.59 8.00 -0.91
C LYS A 245 9.47 6.85 0.09
N PHE A 246 9.89 5.64 -0.31
CA PHE A 246 9.92 4.48 0.60
C PHE A 246 10.85 4.69 1.80
N ARG A 247 11.96 5.37 1.57
CA ARG A 247 12.92 5.64 2.63
C ARG A 247 12.40 6.65 3.66
N GLU A 248 11.58 7.59 3.21
CA GLU A 248 11.00 8.64 4.06
C GLU A 248 9.87 8.12 4.94
N HIS A 249 9.05 7.24 4.41
CA HIS A 249 7.81 6.81 5.07
C HIS A 249 7.95 5.48 5.84
N PHE A 250 9.04 4.74 5.62
CA PHE A 250 9.27 3.47 6.32
C PHE A 250 10.38 3.59 7.36
N ASN A 251 10.30 2.74 8.39
CA ASN A 251 11.38 2.61 9.35
C ASN A 251 12.67 2.17 8.62
N ARG A 252 13.73 2.94 8.83
CA ARG A 252 15.06 2.73 8.23
C ARG A 252 15.65 1.34 8.50
N SER A 253 15.24 0.70 9.58
CA SER A 253 15.66 -0.66 9.99
C SER A 253 15.00 -1.77 9.15
N LEU A 254 13.97 -1.45 8.36
CA LEU A 254 13.12 -2.44 7.68
C LEU A 254 13.22 -2.39 6.14
N ILE A 255 14.05 -1.50 5.58
CA ILE A 255 14.17 -1.33 4.13
C ILE A 255 15.55 -1.69 3.63
N TYR A 256 15.62 -2.83 2.94
CA TYR A 256 16.84 -3.38 2.37
C TYR A 256 16.90 -3.12 0.86
N TYR A 257 18.10 -2.99 0.31
CA TYR A 257 18.33 -2.78 -1.12
C TYR A 257 19.36 -3.80 -1.66
N ASP A 258 18.88 -4.84 -2.34
CA ASP A 258 19.66 -5.79 -3.13
C ASP A 258 19.61 -5.37 -4.61
N LEU A 259 20.23 -4.22 -4.89
CA LEU A 259 20.14 -3.57 -6.21
C LEU A 259 21.50 -3.54 -6.91
N PRO A 260 21.53 -3.69 -8.24
CA PRO A 260 22.75 -3.59 -9.02
C PRO A 260 23.22 -2.12 -9.09
N PRO A 261 24.53 -1.90 -9.33
CA PRO A 261 25.02 -0.57 -9.69
C PRO A 261 24.31 0.00 -10.92
N PRO A 262 24.04 1.33 -10.95
CA PRO A 262 24.45 2.36 -9.99
C PRO A 262 23.45 2.65 -8.85
N PHE A 263 22.34 1.89 -8.72
CA PHE A 263 21.30 2.21 -7.74
C PHE A 263 21.82 2.21 -6.30
N ASP A 264 22.69 1.26 -5.97
CA ASP A 264 23.38 1.17 -4.67
C ASP A 264 24.18 2.45 -4.33
N GLN A 265 24.90 3.01 -5.30
CA GLN A 265 25.68 4.24 -5.14
C GLN A 265 24.75 5.46 -4.97
N LEU A 266 23.70 5.54 -5.77
CA LEU A 266 22.76 6.67 -5.75
C LEU A 266 21.94 6.72 -4.47
N ILE A 267 21.54 5.56 -3.96
CA ILE A 267 20.92 5.41 -2.64
C ILE A 267 21.82 6.04 -1.58
N ASN A 268 23.10 5.66 -1.53
CA ASN A 268 24.04 6.20 -0.55
C ASN A 268 24.24 7.73 -0.68
N GLU A 269 24.35 8.24 -1.91
CA GLU A 269 24.52 9.68 -2.17
C GLU A 269 23.29 10.51 -1.79
N ASN A 270 22.08 10.05 -2.14
CA ASN A 270 20.85 10.78 -1.87
C ASN A 270 20.42 10.65 -0.40
N PHE A 271 20.67 9.50 0.24
CA PHE A 271 20.32 9.29 1.65
C PHE A 271 21.24 10.06 2.61
N SER A 272 22.48 10.35 2.21
CA SER A 272 23.40 11.19 3.00
C SER A 272 23.03 12.67 2.96
N LYS A 273 22.52 13.16 1.82
CA LYS A 273 22.21 14.60 1.60
C LYS A 273 20.96 15.08 2.34
N ARG A 274 19.97 14.20 2.57
CA ARG A 274 18.68 14.61 3.17
C ARG A 274 18.68 14.65 4.70
N ASN A 275 19.78 14.27 5.37
CA ASN A 275 19.93 14.52 6.81
C ASN A 275 20.10 16.02 7.15
N GLU A 276 20.17 16.92 6.16
CA GLU A 276 20.40 18.36 6.35
C GLU A 276 19.31 19.29 5.79
N GLN A 277 18.24 18.76 5.17
CA GLN A 277 17.13 19.57 4.67
C GLN A 277 15.80 18.92 5.03
N GLU A 278 15.22 19.36 6.15
CA GLU A 278 13.79 19.26 6.41
C GLU A 278 13.09 20.27 5.48
N ASP A 279 12.65 19.80 4.31
CA ASP A 279 11.75 20.59 3.49
C ASP A 279 10.36 20.59 4.16
N GLU A 280 9.78 21.78 4.29
CA GLU A 280 8.39 22.01 4.67
C GLU A 280 7.46 21.43 3.58
N GLU A 281 7.39 20.11 3.45
CA GLU A 281 6.27 19.47 2.76
C GLU A 281 5.02 19.67 3.62
N GLU A 282 3.91 20.08 2.97
CA GLU A 282 2.59 20.10 3.59
C GLU A 282 2.28 18.69 4.13
N ASN A 283 2.60 18.44 5.40
CA ASN A 283 2.48 17.13 6.02
C ASN A 283 0.98 16.83 6.23
N PHE A 284 0.36 16.21 5.24
CA PHE A 284 -1.03 15.80 5.33
C PHE A 284 -1.17 14.67 6.34
N PRO A 285 -2.16 14.72 7.24
CA PRO A 285 -2.33 13.67 8.25
C PRO A 285 -2.58 12.29 7.61
N SER A 286 -1.83 11.27 8.03
CA SER A 286 -2.01 9.89 7.56
C SER A 286 -3.47 9.42 7.70
N MET A 287 -4.05 8.93 6.60
CA MET A 287 -5.39 8.37 6.56
C MET A 287 -5.53 7.21 7.57
N LYS A 288 -4.55 6.29 7.60
CA LYS A 288 -4.55 5.15 8.52
C LYS A 288 -4.59 5.59 9.98
N ASP A 289 -3.84 6.63 10.34
CA ASP A 289 -3.74 7.05 11.72
C ASP A 289 -4.93 7.91 12.15
N ASN A 290 -5.61 8.55 11.19
CA ASN A 290 -6.67 9.52 11.45
C ASN A 290 -8.07 9.10 11.04
N TRP A 291 -8.23 7.98 10.34
CA TRP A 291 -9.52 7.40 9.99
C TRP A 291 -9.66 6.00 10.58
N HIS A 292 -10.90 5.63 10.90
CA HIS A 292 -11.26 4.29 11.32
C HIS A 292 -12.44 3.79 10.51
N THR A 293 -12.50 2.49 10.31
CA THR A 293 -13.63 1.82 9.67
C THR A 293 -14.73 1.58 10.70
N THR A 294 -15.96 1.35 10.25
CA THR A 294 -17.02 0.85 11.14
C THR A 294 -16.69 -0.59 11.57
N VAL A 295 -17.01 -0.93 12.82
CA VAL A 295 -16.81 -2.28 13.37
C VAL A 295 -17.55 -3.31 12.51
N GLY A 296 -16.87 -4.38 12.12
CA GLY A 296 -17.38 -5.41 11.22
C GLY A 296 -17.23 -5.10 9.73
N GLN A 297 -16.59 -3.98 9.36
CA GLN A 297 -16.24 -3.63 7.99
C GLN A 297 -14.73 -3.60 7.72
N GLU A 298 -13.91 -4.09 8.65
CA GLU A 298 -12.44 -4.06 8.57
C GLU A 298 -11.95 -4.83 7.33
N ASP A 299 -12.63 -5.92 6.95
CA ASP A 299 -12.30 -6.71 5.75
C ASP A 299 -12.86 -6.11 4.44
N ASN A 300 -13.58 -4.98 4.53
CA ASN A 300 -14.21 -4.34 3.38
C ASN A 300 -13.38 -3.16 2.85
N VAL A 301 -12.38 -2.70 3.60
CA VAL A 301 -11.53 -1.57 3.20
C VAL A 301 -10.13 -1.67 3.76
N LEU A 302 -9.18 -1.25 2.95
CA LEU A 302 -7.77 -1.25 3.26
C LEU A 302 -7.31 0.20 3.38
N VAL A 303 -6.98 0.65 4.60
CA VAL A 303 -6.56 2.05 4.84
C VAL A 303 -5.04 2.12 4.95
N ALA A 304 -4.41 2.86 4.04
CA ALA A 304 -3.00 3.23 4.01
C ALA A 304 -2.81 4.67 4.52
N ASP A 305 -1.60 5.23 4.43
CA ASP A 305 -1.33 6.60 4.89
C ASP A 305 -1.93 7.66 3.97
N PHE A 306 -2.00 7.40 2.66
CA PHE A 306 -2.50 8.39 1.70
C PHE A 306 -3.73 7.91 0.95
N SER A 307 -4.13 6.65 1.13
CA SER A 307 -5.25 6.07 0.40
C SER A 307 -6.08 5.10 1.23
N ALA A 308 -7.31 4.86 0.79
CA ALA A 308 -8.17 3.80 1.27
C ALA A 308 -8.79 3.05 0.09
N VAL A 309 -8.67 1.72 0.09
CA VAL A 309 -9.15 0.88 -1.01
C VAL A 309 -10.34 0.06 -0.59
N LEU A 310 -11.45 0.28 -1.29
CA LEU A 310 -12.73 -0.33 -1.00
C LEU A 310 -12.84 -1.66 -1.75
N LEU A 311 -13.00 -2.73 -0.96
CA LEU A 311 -13.12 -4.10 -1.45
C LEU A 311 -14.59 -4.52 -1.64
N LYS A 312 -15.51 -3.87 -0.93
CA LYS A 312 -16.96 -4.10 -1.00
C LYS A 312 -17.73 -2.78 -0.97
N SER A 313 -19.03 -2.84 -1.24
CA SER A 313 -19.93 -1.68 -1.22
C SER A 313 -20.27 -1.23 0.20
N ASN A 314 -20.67 0.03 0.35
CA ASN A 314 -21.13 0.66 1.60
C ASN A 314 -20.10 0.61 2.73
N VAL A 315 -18.88 1.05 2.43
CA VAL A 315 -17.82 1.21 3.44
C VAL A 315 -17.94 2.58 4.09
N PHE A 316 -17.85 2.61 5.41
CA PHE A 316 -17.81 3.84 6.19
C PHE A 316 -16.40 4.05 6.75
N LEU A 317 -15.79 5.19 6.39
CA LEU A 317 -14.55 5.69 6.98
C LEU A 317 -14.89 6.92 7.80
N ARG A 318 -14.55 6.91 9.08
CA ARG A 318 -14.83 8.00 10.01
C ARG A 318 -13.55 8.56 10.59
N THR A 319 -13.46 9.88 10.73
CA THR A 319 -12.32 10.50 11.40
C THR A 319 -12.20 10.04 12.86
N LYS A 320 -11.00 9.65 13.29
CA LYS A 320 -10.64 9.30 14.67
C LYS A 320 -10.56 10.52 15.58
N GLN A 321 -10.39 11.71 15.02
CA GLN A 321 -10.41 12.95 15.79
C GLN A 321 -11.78 13.12 16.47
N THR A 322 -11.74 13.32 17.78
CA THR A 322 -12.88 13.86 18.52
C THR A 322 -12.93 15.36 18.28
N PHE A 323 -14.13 15.89 18.00
CA PHE A 323 -14.33 17.28 17.63
C PHE A 323 -13.67 18.30 18.59
N ASP A 324 -13.06 19.34 18.02
CA ASP A 324 -12.54 20.52 18.73
C ASP A 324 -12.93 21.79 17.94
N SER A 325 -13.80 22.63 18.52
CA SER A 325 -14.34 23.84 17.89
C SER A 325 -13.33 25.00 17.77
N THR A 326 -12.08 24.78 18.18
CA THR A 326 -11.03 25.80 18.25
C THR A 326 -9.85 25.53 17.32
N LEU A 327 -9.79 24.36 16.70
CA LEU A 327 -8.68 23.96 15.84
C LEU A 327 -9.15 23.71 14.42
N ALA A 328 -8.55 24.44 13.46
CA ALA A 328 -8.69 24.13 12.06
C ALA A 328 -7.97 22.80 11.75
N CYS A 329 -8.54 21.99 10.86
CA CYS A 329 -7.93 20.74 10.43
C CYS A 329 -8.05 20.57 8.91
N THR A 330 -7.16 19.78 8.33
CA THR A 330 -7.22 19.42 6.92
C THR A 330 -7.00 17.92 6.78
N TRP A 331 -7.96 17.27 6.14
CA TRP A 331 -7.88 15.86 5.78
C TRP A 331 -7.72 15.74 4.29
N SER A 332 -6.94 14.77 3.85
CA SER A 332 -6.85 14.44 2.44
C SER A 332 -6.50 12.98 2.27
N GLY A 333 -6.72 12.50 1.06
CA GLY A 333 -6.27 11.18 0.64
C GLY A 333 -6.96 10.74 -0.62
N ILE A 334 -6.77 9.47 -0.96
CA ILE A 334 -7.30 8.85 -2.16
C ILE A 334 -8.26 7.74 -1.76
N ILE A 335 -9.41 7.66 -2.40
CA ILE A 335 -10.30 6.49 -2.31
C ILE A 335 -10.21 5.74 -3.63
N GLU A 336 -9.92 4.43 -3.57
CA GLU A 336 -9.90 3.54 -4.73
C GLU A 336 -10.98 2.45 -4.61
N PHE A 337 -11.56 2.04 -5.74
CA PHE A 337 -12.61 1.02 -5.80
C PHE A 337 -12.12 -0.22 -6.55
N LEU A 338 -11.93 -1.35 -5.85
CA LEU A 338 -11.33 -2.56 -6.44
C LEU A 338 -12.35 -3.51 -7.11
N SER A 339 -13.63 -3.50 -6.72
CA SER A 339 -14.58 -4.56 -7.12
C SER A 339 -15.07 -4.44 -8.57
N ASP A 340 -14.84 -5.47 -9.41
CA ASP A 340 -15.31 -5.56 -10.81
C ASP A 340 -16.82 -5.87 -11.00
N ALA A 341 -17.56 -6.20 -9.94
CA ALA A 341 -18.92 -6.73 -10.05
C ALA A 341 -20.03 -5.72 -9.72
N SER A 342 -20.70 -5.21 -10.75
CA SER A 342 -22.16 -4.93 -10.82
C SER A 342 -22.87 -4.21 -9.66
N SER A 343 -22.23 -3.32 -8.90
CA SER A 343 -22.95 -2.47 -7.94
C SER A 343 -22.25 -1.13 -7.74
N GLN A 344 -23.04 -0.13 -7.36
CA GLN A 344 -22.58 1.18 -6.95
C GLN A 344 -21.70 1.02 -5.69
N SER A 345 -20.41 0.75 -5.85
CA SER A 345 -19.49 0.78 -4.72
C SER A 345 -19.48 2.21 -4.18
N GLN A 346 -19.88 2.37 -2.92
CA GLN A 346 -19.97 3.65 -2.23
C GLN A 346 -18.97 3.68 -1.07
N ALA A 347 -18.18 4.75 -1.05
CA ALA A 347 -17.41 5.21 0.09
C ALA A 347 -18.24 6.23 0.85
N VAL A 348 -18.35 6.07 2.16
CA VAL A 348 -18.97 7.06 3.02
C VAL A 348 -17.90 7.61 3.96
N LEU A 349 -17.41 8.81 3.68
CA LEU A 349 -16.51 9.54 4.55
C LEU A 349 -17.35 10.31 5.58
N CYS A 350 -17.24 9.95 6.85
CA CYS A 350 -17.87 10.63 7.96
C CYS A 350 -16.88 11.59 8.62
N TYR A 351 -17.08 12.89 8.41
CA TYR A 351 -16.43 13.98 9.11
C TYR A 351 -17.33 14.51 10.23
N LEU A 352 -16.77 14.81 11.40
CA LEU A 352 -17.56 15.34 12.51
C LEU A 352 -17.16 16.78 12.83
N ALA A 353 -18.04 17.73 12.47
CA ALA A 353 -18.05 19.08 13.01
C ALA A 353 -19.26 19.22 13.94
N GLU A 354 -19.06 19.16 15.26
CA GLU A 354 -20.16 19.39 16.20
C GLU A 354 -20.40 20.90 16.32
N THR A 355 -21.63 21.37 16.11
CA THR A 355 -22.01 22.70 16.58
C THR A 355 -22.58 22.53 17.98
N GLU A 356 -22.04 23.25 18.97
CA GLU A 356 -22.40 23.07 20.37
C GLU A 356 -23.94 23.08 20.55
N HIS A 357 -24.44 21.96 21.09
CA HIS A 357 -25.84 21.68 21.44
C HIS A 357 -26.75 21.13 20.32
N THR A 358 -26.49 19.91 19.86
CA THR A 358 -27.39 18.73 19.93
C THR A 358 -26.64 17.53 19.35
N SER A 359 -26.75 16.36 19.99
CA SER A 359 -25.85 15.20 19.86
C SER A 359 -25.94 14.41 18.53
N LYS A 360 -26.11 15.05 17.35
CA LYS A 360 -26.25 14.36 16.06
C LYS A 360 -25.67 15.07 14.81
N ALA A 361 -24.95 16.18 14.92
CA ALA A 361 -24.40 16.86 13.75
C ALA A 361 -23.07 16.23 13.28
N GLY A 362 -23.10 15.55 12.14
CA GLY A 362 -21.92 15.10 11.40
C GLY A 362 -22.09 15.40 9.91
N MET A 363 -20.98 15.63 9.21
CA MET A 363 -20.96 15.76 7.76
C MET A 363 -20.58 14.43 7.14
N THR A 364 -21.43 13.94 6.26
CA THR A 364 -21.23 12.71 5.50
C THR A 364 -20.95 13.09 4.07
N ILE A 365 -19.83 12.60 3.53
CA ILE A 365 -19.47 12.73 2.12
C ILE A 365 -19.53 11.33 1.52
N THR A 366 -20.53 11.08 0.69
CA THR A 366 -20.66 9.83 -0.06
C THR A 366 -20.03 10.00 -1.43
N ILE A 367 -19.09 9.13 -1.76
CA ILE A 367 -18.44 9.07 -3.06
C ILE A 367 -18.73 7.70 -3.66
N SER A 368 -19.34 7.66 -4.84
CA SER A 368 -19.57 6.41 -5.55
C SER A 368 -18.60 6.23 -6.73
N ARG A 369 -18.30 4.98 -7.07
CA ARG A 369 -17.57 4.65 -8.31
C ARG A 369 -18.26 5.22 -9.56
N THR A 370 -19.60 5.33 -9.55
CA THR A 370 -20.38 5.88 -10.67
C THR A 370 -20.26 7.40 -10.80
N GLY A 371 -19.45 8.07 -9.97
CA GLY A 371 -19.25 9.51 -10.04
C GLY A 371 -20.18 10.32 -9.17
N SER A 372 -21.12 9.67 -8.48
CA SER A 372 -22.06 10.37 -7.60
C SER A 372 -21.33 10.84 -6.35
N ILE A 373 -21.34 12.14 -6.13
CA ILE A 373 -20.86 12.76 -4.90
C ILE A 373 -22.06 13.39 -4.21
N GLU A 374 -22.29 12.99 -2.96
CA GLU A 374 -23.33 13.53 -2.10
C GLU A 374 -22.68 14.03 -0.82
N VAL A 375 -22.96 15.26 -0.43
CA VAL A 375 -22.59 15.79 0.87
C VAL A 375 -23.86 16.02 1.65
N ALA A 376 -24.00 15.35 2.78
CA ALA A 376 -25.12 15.49 3.70
C ALA A 376 -24.60 15.95 5.05
N TYR A 377 -25.19 17.02 5.60
CA TYR A 377 -24.85 17.54 6.92
C TYR A 377 -26.09 18.11 7.59
N GLU A 378 -26.14 18.04 8.93
CA GLU A 378 -27.19 18.70 9.71
C GLU A 378 -26.73 20.12 10.07
N ASN A 379 -27.52 21.13 9.70
CA ASN A 379 -27.35 22.50 10.18
C ASN A 379 -28.31 22.80 11.36
N SER A 380 -28.18 23.97 11.96
CA SER A 380 -29.03 24.45 13.08
C SER A 380 -30.53 24.50 12.79
N GLN A 381 -30.94 24.36 11.51
CA GLN A 381 -32.34 24.33 11.06
C GLN A 381 -32.88 22.90 10.88
N GLY A 382 -32.08 21.87 11.13
CA GLY A 382 -32.47 20.47 10.97
C GLY A 382 -32.65 20.04 9.52
N SER A 383 -32.14 20.82 8.55
CA SER A 383 -32.22 20.48 7.13
C SER A 383 -30.93 19.79 6.67
N SER A 384 -31.05 18.56 6.19
CA SER A 384 -30.03 17.95 5.34
C SER A 384 -30.01 18.68 4.00
N GLN A 385 -28.93 19.36 3.68
CA GLN A 385 -28.72 19.89 2.34
C GLN A 385 -27.90 18.88 1.55
N VAL A 386 -28.48 18.35 0.48
CA VAL A 386 -27.80 17.50 -0.51
C VAL A 386 -27.47 18.39 -1.70
N ASP A 387 -26.18 18.62 -1.96
CA ASP A 387 -25.75 19.26 -3.21
C ASP A 387 -25.62 18.17 -4.28
N GLU A 388 -26.72 17.92 -4.99
CA GLU A 388 -26.85 16.88 -6.00
C GLU A 388 -26.52 17.41 -7.39
N ASN A 389 -25.74 16.62 -8.16
CA ASN A 389 -25.57 16.62 -9.63
C ASN A 389 -24.15 16.85 -10.18
N LEU A 390 -23.12 16.39 -9.49
CA LEU A 390 -21.85 16.08 -10.15
C LEU A 390 -21.70 14.57 -10.27
N VAL A 391 -21.67 14.12 -11.53
CA VAL A 391 -21.48 12.72 -11.91
C VAL A 391 -20.25 12.64 -12.79
N PHE A 392 -19.12 12.25 -12.21
CA PHE A 392 -17.91 12.00 -12.98
C PHE A 392 -17.30 10.64 -12.56
N PRO A 393 -17.67 9.55 -13.26
CA PRO A 393 -17.24 8.20 -12.91
C PRO A 393 -15.72 8.05 -12.87
N SER A 394 -15.24 7.37 -11.84
CA SER A 394 -13.82 7.08 -11.65
C SER A 394 -13.63 5.85 -10.77
N TYR A 395 -12.54 5.14 -11.03
CA TYR A 395 -12.05 4.06 -10.16
C TYR A 395 -11.34 4.60 -8.93
N ALA A 396 -10.94 5.87 -8.93
CA ALA A 396 -10.32 6.53 -7.81
C ALA A 396 -10.62 8.03 -7.73
N TYR A 397 -10.70 8.55 -6.52
CA TYR A 397 -10.90 9.96 -6.24
C TYR A 397 -9.91 10.44 -5.20
N ALA A 398 -9.19 11.52 -5.48
CA ALA A 398 -8.51 12.31 -4.46
C ALA A 398 -9.55 13.20 -3.77
N PHE A 399 -9.47 13.32 -2.45
CA PHE A 399 -10.26 14.26 -1.68
C PHE A 399 -9.38 15.14 -0.79
N ARG A 400 -9.86 16.35 -0.52
CA ARG A 400 -9.33 17.26 0.49
C ARG A 400 -10.49 17.91 1.23
N ILE A 401 -10.49 17.85 2.55
CA ILE A 401 -11.51 18.42 3.43
C ILE A 401 -10.79 19.36 4.39
N LYS A 402 -10.97 20.67 4.21
CA LYS A 402 -10.39 21.70 5.06
C LYS A 402 -11.47 22.32 5.93
N ASP A 403 -11.44 22.02 7.23
CA ASP A 403 -12.26 22.67 8.22
C ASP A 403 -11.55 23.91 8.76
N SER A 404 -12.13 25.08 8.49
CA SER A 404 -11.67 26.39 8.97
C SER A 404 -12.54 26.91 10.13
N ILE A 405 -13.20 26.01 10.88
CA ILE A 405 -14.11 26.24 12.01
C ILE A 405 -15.46 26.82 11.60
N SER A 406 -15.47 27.87 10.76
CA SER A 406 -16.70 28.49 10.25
C SER A 406 -17.17 27.91 8.91
N THR A 407 -16.25 27.30 8.16
CA THR A 407 -16.50 26.76 6.84
C THR A 407 -15.74 25.45 6.68
N VAL A 408 -16.36 24.50 6.00
CA VAL A 408 -15.70 23.28 5.54
C VAL A 408 -15.60 23.33 4.03
N HIS A 409 -14.38 23.38 3.52
CA HIS A 409 -14.09 23.31 2.09
C HIS A 409 -13.79 21.86 1.71
N ILE A 410 -14.49 21.35 0.72
CA ILE A 410 -14.35 19.97 0.24
C ILE A 410 -13.93 20.04 -1.22
N GLU A 411 -12.81 19.41 -1.57
CA GLU A 411 -12.34 19.25 -2.93
C GLU A 411 -12.32 17.76 -3.24
N ILE A 412 -12.90 17.34 -4.35
CA ILE A 412 -12.85 15.94 -4.81
C ILE A 412 -12.50 15.94 -6.29
N SER A 413 -11.48 15.16 -6.66
CA SER A 413 -10.97 15.07 -8.03
C SER A 413 -10.89 13.61 -8.48
N SER A 414 -11.40 13.29 -9.66
CA SER A 414 -11.19 11.96 -10.26
C SER A 414 -9.72 11.79 -10.63
N LEU A 415 -9.20 10.59 -10.36
CA LEU A 415 -7.87 10.19 -10.80
C LEU A 415 -7.98 9.22 -11.98
N TYR A 416 -7.16 9.44 -13.00
CA TYR A 416 -6.98 8.49 -14.08
C TYR A 416 -5.96 7.43 -13.64
N LEU A 417 -6.44 6.21 -13.36
CA LEU A 417 -5.57 5.07 -13.09
C LEU A 417 -5.40 4.28 -14.39
N GLU A 418 -4.23 4.40 -15.04
CA GLU A 418 -3.88 3.65 -16.26
C GLU A 418 -4.06 2.12 -16.08
N ASN A 419 -3.94 1.62 -14.86
CA ASN A 419 -4.05 0.19 -14.51
C ASN A 419 -5.46 -0.42 -14.67
N TYR A 420 -6.51 0.36 -14.94
CA TYR A 420 -7.89 -0.12 -15.12
C TYR A 420 -8.38 -0.10 -16.59
N SER A 421 -7.47 0.11 -17.54
CA SER A 421 -7.76 0.22 -18.98
C SER A 421 -8.29 -1.07 -19.64
N SER A 422 -8.50 -2.16 -18.89
CA SER A 422 -9.14 -3.39 -19.39
C SER A 422 -10.67 -3.38 -19.33
N SER A 423 -11.29 -2.37 -18.71
CA SER A 423 -12.75 -2.25 -18.67
C SER A 423 -13.30 -1.65 -19.98
N THR A 424 -14.35 -2.25 -20.53
CA THR A 424 -14.98 -1.87 -21.81
C THR A 424 -15.74 -0.53 -21.78
N GLU A 425 -15.65 0.24 -20.70
CA GLU A 425 -16.34 1.53 -20.59
C GLU A 425 -15.35 2.71 -20.71
N PRO A 426 -15.63 3.68 -21.60
CA PRO A 426 -14.77 4.84 -21.77
C PRO A 426 -14.83 5.74 -20.53
N LEU A 427 -13.72 5.87 -19.81
CA LEU A 427 -13.53 6.90 -18.79
C LEU A 427 -13.25 8.25 -19.45
N PRO A 428 -13.68 9.38 -18.86
CA PRO A 428 -13.34 10.71 -19.36
C PRO A 428 -11.82 10.92 -19.35
N SER A 429 -11.28 11.48 -20.44
CA SER A 429 -9.84 11.66 -20.68
C SER A 429 -9.20 12.83 -19.91
N THR A 430 -10.00 13.60 -19.16
CA THR A 430 -9.54 14.74 -18.35
C THR A 430 -10.00 14.59 -16.90
N PRO A 431 -9.10 14.72 -15.91
CA PRO A 431 -9.46 14.75 -14.50
C PRO A 431 -10.53 15.81 -14.26
N THR A 432 -11.67 15.39 -13.69
CA THR A 432 -12.76 16.27 -13.30
C THR A 432 -12.68 16.51 -11.80
N SER A 433 -12.87 17.76 -11.37
CA SER A 433 -12.87 18.12 -9.95
C SER A 433 -14.13 18.88 -9.57
N VAL A 434 -14.56 18.70 -8.32
CA VAL A 434 -15.58 19.50 -7.65
C VAL A 434 -14.97 20.17 -6.44
N GLN A 435 -15.39 21.41 -6.20
CA GLN A 435 -15.18 22.11 -4.95
C GLN A 435 -16.53 22.49 -4.34
N LEU A 436 -16.73 22.15 -3.06
CA LEU A 436 -17.91 22.48 -2.28
C LEU A 436 -17.48 23.27 -1.05
N THR A 437 -18.29 24.24 -0.65
CA THR A 437 -18.07 25.00 0.60
C THR A 437 -19.32 24.92 1.44
N VAL A 438 -19.20 24.26 2.60
CA VAL A 438 -20.26 24.15 3.60
C VAL A 438 -20.05 25.24 4.64
N PHE A 439 -21.04 26.10 4.81
CA PHE A 439 -21.04 27.13 5.86
C PHE A 439 -21.63 26.54 7.13
N LEU A 440 -20.83 26.48 8.20
CA LEU A 440 -21.29 26.05 9.51
C LEU A 440 -21.92 27.25 10.22
N ASP A 441 -23.06 27.04 10.88
CA ASP A 441 -23.76 28.11 11.59
C ASP A 441 -22.94 28.54 12.81
N THR A 442 -22.17 29.60 12.65
CA THR A 442 -21.37 30.22 13.72
C THR A 442 -22.18 31.20 14.57
N ASP A 443 -23.44 31.46 14.21
CA ASP A 443 -24.16 32.67 14.60
C ASP A 443 -24.88 32.57 15.96
N ARG A 444 -24.66 31.48 16.71
CA ARG A 444 -24.94 31.44 18.15
C ARG A 444 -23.84 32.04 19.02
N ARG A 445 -22.67 32.38 18.46
CA ARG A 445 -21.60 33.06 19.23
C ARG A 445 -21.93 34.50 19.65
N ARG A 446 -23.10 35.05 19.29
CA ARG A 446 -23.49 36.44 19.62
C ARG A 446 -24.96 36.68 19.97
N ARG A 447 -25.74 35.68 20.40
CA ARG A 447 -27.12 35.92 20.86
C ARG A 447 -27.30 35.58 22.33
N HIS A 448 -27.02 36.56 23.19
CA HIS A 448 -27.82 36.70 24.41
C HIS A 448 -29.28 36.99 24.00
N PRO A 449 -30.27 36.44 24.69
CA PRO A 449 -31.67 36.60 24.30
C PRO A 449 -32.16 37.99 24.73
N THR A 450 -32.15 38.96 23.82
CA THR A 450 -32.98 40.17 23.95
C THR A 450 -33.57 40.57 22.60
N SER A 451 -34.89 40.41 22.53
CA SER A 451 -35.90 41.13 21.72
C SER A 451 -35.75 41.21 20.19
N THR A 452 -36.76 40.64 19.51
CA THR A 452 -37.54 41.19 18.37
C THR A 452 -36.86 42.25 17.50
N ASP A 453 -36.54 41.92 16.24
CA ASP A 453 -37.31 42.36 15.07
C ASP A 453 -36.70 41.96 13.71
N GLU A 454 -37.63 41.76 12.77
CA GLU A 454 -37.61 42.00 11.30
C GLU A 454 -36.59 41.35 10.35
N ASN A 455 -37.16 40.50 9.48
CA ASN A 455 -36.97 40.41 8.01
C ASN A 455 -35.67 40.97 7.40
N LYS A 456 -34.78 40.07 6.95
CA LYS A 456 -33.94 40.31 5.76
C LYS A 456 -33.77 39.04 4.92
N HIS A 457 -34.23 39.10 3.68
CA HIS A 457 -33.90 38.17 2.60
C HIS A 457 -32.40 38.21 2.28
N PHE A 458 -31.77 37.05 2.03
CA PHE A 458 -30.49 36.97 1.34
C PHE A 458 -30.47 35.83 0.31
N HIS A 459 -29.93 36.15 -0.86
CA HIS A 459 -29.80 35.33 -2.06
C HIS A 459 -28.66 34.31 -1.94
N ALA A 460 -28.86 33.10 -2.49
CA ALA A 460 -27.78 32.20 -2.88
C ALA A 460 -27.21 32.63 -4.24
N ALA A 461 -25.87 32.72 -4.34
CA ALA A 461 -25.16 32.94 -5.60
C ALA A 461 -24.35 31.68 -5.93
N VAL A 462 -24.66 31.05 -7.06
CA VAL A 462 -23.83 30.00 -7.69
C VAL A 462 -22.85 30.72 -8.61
N MET A 463 -21.56 30.71 -8.28
CA MET A 463 -20.49 31.18 -9.18
C MET A 463 -19.87 29.97 -9.87
N GLY A 464 -20.45 29.57 -11.00
CA GLY A 464 -19.77 28.69 -11.96
C GLY A 464 -18.84 29.55 -12.82
N GLN A 465 -17.52 29.40 -12.67
CA GLN A 465 -16.57 29.92 -13.65
C GLN A 465 -16.40 28.89 -14.77
N ASN A 466 -17.02 29.15 -15.91
CA ASN A 466 -16.67 28.49 -17.16
C ASN A 466 -15.41 29.14 -17.72
N ILE A 467 -14.34 28.36 -17.84
CA ILE A 467 -13.15 28.73 -18.60
C ILE A 467 -13.51 28.52 -20.09
N GLU A 468 -13.62 29.60 -20.86
CA GLU A 468 -13.82 29.55 -22.32
C GLU A 468 -12.56 29.02 -23.04
N PRO A 469 -12.71 28.14 -24.04
CA PRO A 469 -11.69 27.93 -25.05
C PRO A 469 -12.00 28.76 -26.31
N ASN A 470 -11.07 29.63 -26.70
CA ASN A 470 -10.90 30.05 -28.11
C ASN A 470 -10.15 28.90 -28.82
N PRO A 471 -10.29 28.59 -30.14
CA PRO A 471 -10.63 29.51 -31.22
C PRO A 471 -11.41 28.97 -32.46
N SER A 472 -11.80 29.91 -33.32
CA SER A 472 -11.88 29.85 -34.81
C SER A 472 -12.20 28.54 -35.57
N ASN A 473 -13.19 28.67 -36.46
CA ASN A 473 -13.46 27.96 -37.74
C ASN A 473 -14.21 26.61 -37.74
N ALA A 474 -15.46 26.71 -38.26
CA ALA A 474 -16.04 25.94 -39.37
C ALA A 474 -17.25 25.00 -39.06
N ASN A 475 -18.41 25.42 -39.60
CA ASN A 475 -19.50 24.66 -40.23
C ASN A 475 -20.40 23.68 -39.40
N ILE A 476 -21.59 24.18 -39.02
CA ILE A 476 -22.99 23.73 -39.34
C ILE A 476 -23.15 22.28 -39.89
N PRO A 477 -24.16 21.45 -39.49
CA PRO A 477 -25.56 21.85 -39.28
C PRO A 477 -26.32 21.37 -38.05
N THR A 478 -27.26 22.25 -37.70
CA THR A 478 -28.53 22.06 -36.98
C THR A 478 -29.27 20.77 -37.32
N GLY A 479 -29.53 19.96 -36.28
CA GLY A 479 -30.53 18.90 -36.27
C GLY A 479 -31.30 18.96 -34.96
N GLY A 480 -32.47 19.60 -34.97
CA GLY A 480 -33.37 19.63 -33.83
C GLY A 480 -34.04 18.28 -33.61
N ILE A 481 -34.10 17.83 -32.35
CA ILE A 481 -35.02 16.80 -31.90
C ILE A 481 -35.69 17.29 -30.62
N VAL A 482 -36.99 17.47 -30.72
CA VAL A 482 -37.95 17.74 -29.64
C VAL A 482 -38.47 16.41 -29.13
N PHE A 483 -38.37 16.11 -27.82
CA PHE A 483 -39.26 15.20 -27.09
C PHE A 483 -39.26 15.63 -25.61
N SER A 484 -40.29 16.32 -25.14
CA SER A 484 -41.55 15.82 -24.56
C SER A 484 -41.44 15.55 -23.05
N ARG A 485 -42.10 16.43 -22.28
CA ARG A 485 -42.42 16.29 -20.86
C ARG A 485 -43.03 14.91 -20.57
N LEU A 486 -42.43 14.18 -19.63
CA LEU A 486 -43.12 13.12 -18.89
C LEU A 486 -43.22 13.57 -17.42
N ARG A 487 -44.44 13.93 -17.03
CA ARG A 487 -44.88 13.95 -15.64
C ARG A 487 -44.99 12.49 -15.19
N LEU A 488 -44.38 12.14 -14.07
CA LEU A 488 -44.76 10.96 -13.32
C LEU A 488 -45.28 11.40 -11.95
N THR A 489 -46.49 10.93 -11.69
CA THR A 489 -47.37 11.19 -10.56
C THR A 489 -46.94 10.40 -9.32
N GLN A 490 -47.25 10.98 -8.15
CA GLN A 490 -47.30 10.30 -6.86
C GLN A 490 -48.28 9.12 -6.85
N GLU A 491 -48.15 8.30 -5.79
CA GLU A 491 -48.85 7.04 -5.41
C GLU A 491 -48.03 5.78 -5.77
N THR A 492 -47.69 4.87 -4.87
CA THR A 492 -48.39 4.45 -3.63
C THR A 492 -47.43 3.75 -2.65
N LEU A 493 -47.70 3.92 -1.35
CA LEU A 493 -47.15 3.19 -0.21
C LEU A 493 -47.47 1.68 -0.22
N SER A 494 -46.56 0.89 0.34
CA SER A 494 -46.76 -0.07 1.46
C SER A 494 -46.20 -1.48 1.27
N ARG A 495 -45.67 -1.98 2.40
CA ARG A 495 -45.40 -3.38 2.81
C ARG A 495 -44.13 -4.07 2.29
N ALA A 496 -43.20 -4.32 3.21
CA ALA A 496 -43.15 -5.61 3.90
C ALA A 496 -42.23 -5.53 5.14
N GLU A 497 -42.84 -5.70 6.32
CA GLU A 497 -42.19 -6.29 7.49
C GLU A 497 -42.21 -7.82 7.29
N LEU A 498 -41.04 -8.45 7.36
CA LEU A 498 -40.74 -9.71 8.06
C LEU A 498 -39.25 -10.01 7.96
#